data_AF-A0A524MJR3-F1
#
_entry.id   AF-A0A524MJR3-F1
#
_cell.length_a   1.000
_cell.length_b   1.000
_cell.length_c   1.000
_cell.angle_alpha   90.00
_cell.angle_beta   90.00
_cell.angle_gamma   90.00
#
_symmetry.space_group_name_H-M   'P 1'
#
loop_
_entity.id
_entity.type
_entity.pdbx_description
1 polymer ?
#
loop_
_entity_poly.entity_id
_entity_poly.type
_entity_poly.pdbx_seq_one_letter_code
_entity_poly.pdbx_strand_id
1 'polypeptide(L)'
;MLLGDLSEKIANKQRISYILSIMIGLILYTILLYFNNWNPISLVTGVFSLELSVVSGIVKRFLSGLGLSLTYATLCSLIFKYLASPVKGSKTKTKVSITIILIPALALIFYALYTIWGAIYLAKTLSDFELLSMIFGVWSLIVMIYVLPIIKGEYTPEIEQSKESKTQKVGDWKFSIWKSYKSGLRKDYGSVYAKEFERYGLRLFMIRSILSGLVLLPISLILITITPLAILGIALWIRIFSLDYEHFSGLERGLLILVTVSVALLTTIAFFQPDLIAFNGFFDVSYGIGLLSGIILLFAIILRK
;
A
#
# COMPACT_ATOMS: atom_id res chain seq x y z
N MET A 1 20.91 8.13 -10.87
CA MET A 1 22.35 8.10 -10.52
C MET A 1 22.55 8.59 -9.08
N LEU A 2 22.28 9.85 -8.75
CA LEU A 2 22.45 10.40 -7.38
C LEU A 2 21.77 9.63 -6.22
N LEU A 3 20.51 9.19 -6.40
CA LEU A 3 19.78 8.43 -5.37
C LEU A 3 20.34 7.01 -5.15
N GLY A 4 20.89 6.39 -6.20
CA GLY A 4 21.50 5.06 -6.13
C GLY A 4 22.79 5.09 -5.33
N ASP A 5 23.68 6.04 -5.64
CA ASP A 5 24.96 6.21 -4.95
C ASP A 5 24.79 6.56 -3.46
N LEU A 6 23.75 7.34 -3.12
CA LEU A 6 23.38 7.64 -1.74
C LEU A 6 22.86 6.40 -1.02
N SER A 7 22.02 5.61 -1.69
CA SER A 7 21.48 4.36 -1.13
C SER A 7 22.58 3.33 -0.84
N GLU A 8 23.53 3.17 -1.77
CA GLU A 8 24.67 2.26 -1.61
C GLU A 8 25.62 2.70 -0.47
N LYS A 9 25.81 4.01 -0.28
CA LYS A 9 26.56 4.53 0.88
C LYS A 9 25.86 4.26 2.20
N ILE A 10 24.52 4.35 2.23
CA ILE A 10 23.74 4.01 3.43
C ILE A 10 23.85 2.51 3.71
N ALA A 11 23.77 1.66 2.69
CA ALA A 11 23.98 0.21 2.78
C ALA A 11 25.35 -0.15 3.37
N ASN A 12 26.44 0.42 2.84
CA ASN A 12 27.79 0.10 3.32
C ASN A 12 28.11 0.61 4.73
N LYS A 13 27.39 1.63 5.24
CA LYS A 13 27.62 2.24 6.56
C LYS A 13 26.35 2.36 7.40
N GLN A 14 25.50 1.32 7.42
CA GLN A 14 24.15 1.35 7.99
C GLN A 14 24.08 2.02 9.37
N ARG A 15 24.87 1.54 10.34
CA ARG A 15 24.85 2.07 11.72
C ARG A 15 25.15 3.57 11.78
N ILE A 16 26.18 4.03 11.07
CA ILE A 16 26.59 5.43 11.08
C ILE A 16 25.52 6.28 10.40
N SER A 17 24.99 5.81 9.27
CA SER A 17 23.95 6.52 8.52
C SER A 17 22.68 6.71 9.34
N TYR A 18 22.19 5.66 10.02
CA TYR A 18 20.99 5.77 10.86
C TYR A 18 21.22 6.61 12.12
N ILE A 19 22.37 6.50 12.78
CA ILE A 19 22.73 7.37 13.91
C ILE A 19 22.75 8.83 13.46
N LEU A 20 23.35 9.11 12.31
CA LEU A 20 23.43 10.46 11.77
C LEU A 20 22.04 10.98 11.38
N SER A 21 21.17 10.15 10.81
CA SER A 21 19.76 10.49 10.56
C SER A 21 18.99 10.84 11.84
N ILE A 22 19.19 10.07 12.91
CA ILE A 22 18.59 10.36 14.23
C ILE A 22 19.12 11.68 14.78
N MET A 23 20.43 11.89 14.74
CA MET A 23 21.06 13.12 15.22
C MET A 23 20.54 14.35 14.46
N ILE A 24 20.46 14.29 13.12
CA ILE A 24 19.85 15.36 12.31
C ILE A 24 18.40 15.58 12.73
N GLY A 25 17.62 14.51 12.91
CA GLY A 25 16.23 14.60 13.32
C GLY A 25 16.03 15.21 14.70
N LEU A 26 16.90 14.89 15.65
CA LEU A 26 16.91 15.49 16.98
C LEU A 26 17.29 16.97 16.91
N ILE A 27 18.32 17.34 16.15
CA ILE A 27 18.73 18.74 15.97
C ILE A 27 17.57 19.55 15.37
N LEU A 28 16.94 19.06 14.30
CA LEU A 28 15.80 19.73 13.68
C LEU A 28 14.61 19.83 14.63
N TYR A 29 14.33 18.76 15.38
CA TYR A 29 13.28 18.77 16.39
C TYR A 29 13.56 19.82 17.49
N THR A 30 14.79 19.94 17.97
CA THR A 30 15.20 20.95 18.96
C THR A 30 15.08 22.37 18.40
N ILE A 31 15.46 22.60 17.13
CA ILE A 31 15.27 23.89 16.47
C ILE A 31 13.78 24.25 16.39
N LEU A 32 12.94 23.29 15.98
CA LEU A 32 11.50 23.49 15.92
C LEU A 32 10.90 23.78 17.29
N LEU A 33 11.33 23.06 18.34
CA LEU A 33 10.92 23.34 19.72
C LEU A 33 11.35 24.73 20.17
N TYR A 34 12.58 25.16 19.86
CA TYR A 34 13.07 26.50 20.21
C TYR A 34 12.18 27.60 19.64
N PHE A 35 11.80 27.49 18.35
CA PHE A 35 10.87 28.45 17.72
C PHE A 35 9.43 28.37 18.27
N ASN A 36 9.08 27.28 18.95
CA ASN A 36 7.76 27.06 19.55
C ASN A 36 7.81 27.17 21.09
N ASN A 37 8.72 27.99 21.64
CA ASN A 37 8.85 28.24 23.08
C ASN A 37 9.02 26.97 23.93
N TRP A 38 9.71 25.96 23.40
CA TRP A 38 9.91 24.65 24.03
C TRP A 38 8.62 23.90 24.37
N ASN A 39 7.49 24.30 23.79
CA ASN A 39 6.22 23.61 24.00
C ASN A 39 6.03 22.55 22.89
N PRO A 40 6.13 21.25 23.21
CA PRO A 40 5.95 20.19 22.22
C PRO A 40 4.51 20.13 21.70
N ILE A 41 3.53 20.64 22.45
CA ILE A 41 2.13 20.65 22.04
C ILE A 41 1.93 21.62 20.87
N SER A 42 2.61 22.78 20.87
CA SER A 42 2.53 23.73 19.75
C SER A 42 3.09 23.20 18.43
N LEU A 43 3.95 22.18 18.46
CA LEU A 43 4.38 21.49 17.23
C LEU A 43 3.26 20.67 16.59
N VAL A 44 2.21 20.36 17.35
CA VAL A 44 1.02 19.61 16.90
C VAL A 44 -0.16 20.55 16.69
N THR A 45 -0.27 21.65 17.44
CA THR A 45 -1.42 22.56 17.40
C THR A 45 -1.16 23.91 16.72
N GLY A 46 0.07 24.19 16.28
CA GLY A 46 0.43 25.44 15.60
C GLY A 46 -0.05 25.52 14.14
N VAL A 47 -0.01 26.72 13.55
CA VAL A 47 -0.47 26.99 12.16
C VAL A 47 0.27 26.13 11.13
N PHE A 48 1.60 25.99 11.27
CA PHE A 48 2.40 25.13 10.41
C PHE A 48 2.00 23.64 10.54
N SER A 49 1.59 23.22 11.74
CA SER A 49 1.06 21.89 11.96
C SER A 49 -0.30 21.70 11.29
N LEU A 50 -1.15 22.73 11.23
CA LEU A 50 -2.44 22.67 10.56
C LEU A 50 -2.26 22.45 9.06
N GLU A 51 -1.38 23.21 8.40
CA GLU A 51 -1.06 23.03 6.97
C GLU A 51 -0.49 21.62 6.69
N LEU A 52 0.48 21.17 7.51
CA LEU A 52 1.02 19.82 7.42
C LEU A 52 -0.03 18.75 7.71
N SER A 53 -0.98 19.02 8.60
CA SER A 53 -2.08 18.12 8.93
C SER A 53 -3.05 17.96 7.78
N VAL A 54 -3.31 19.03 7.01
CA VAL A 54 -4.09 18.96 5.76
C VAL A 54 -3.37 18.10 4.72
N VAL A 55 -2.09 18.37 4.46
CA VAL A 55 -1.29 17.57 3.50
C VAL A 55 -1.22 16.10 3.95
N SER A 56 -0.91 15.85 5.23
CA SER A 56 -0.88 14.49 5.77
C SER A 56 -2.25 13.83 5.76
N GLY A 57 -3.33 14.61 5.96
CA GLY A 57 -4.71 14.15 5.92
C GLY A 57 -5.10 13.66 4.53
N ILE A 58 -4.78 14.44 3.50
CA ILE A 58 -4.94 14.03 2.08
C ILE A 58 -4.17 12.73 1.85
N VAL A 59 -2.90 12.65 2.23
CA VAL A 59 -2.08 11.45 2.04
C VAL A 59 -2.67 10.23 2.77
N LYS A 60 -3.07 10.37 4.04
CA LYS A 60 -3.69 9.30 4.84
C LYS A 60 -4.97 8.78 4.18
N ARG A 61 -5.81 9.68 3.67
CA ARG A 61 -7.09 9.37 3.03
C ARG A 61 -6.89 8.67 1.70
N PHE A 62 -5.93 9.13 0.89
CA PHE A 62 -5.51 8.42 -0.31
C PHE A 62 -5.02 7.00 -0.01
N LEU A 63 -4.10 6.85 0.95
CA LEU A 63 -3.54 5.55 1.35
C LEU A 63 -4.60 4.61 1.90
N SER A 64 -5.58 5.14 2.63
CA SER A 64 -6.74 4.40 3.12
C SER A 64 -7.54 3.76 1.98
N GLY A 65 -7.94 4.54 0.98
CA GLY A 65 -8.71 4.04 -0.18
C GLY A 65 -7.91 3.05 -1.01
N LEU A 66 -6.61 3.30 -1.18
CA LEU A 66 -5.69 2.36 -1.82
C LEU A 66 -5.62 1.04 -1.03
N GLY A 67 -5.51 1.13 0.29
CA GLY A 67 -5.47 -0.03 1.18
C GLY A 67 -6.71 -0.90 1.07
N LEU A 68 -7.91 -0.30 1.11
CA LEU A 68 -9.17 -1.02 0.96
C LEU A 68 -9.28 -1.76 -0.37
N SER A 69 -8.98 -1.07 -1.48
CA SER A 69 -9.06 -1.66 -2.82
C SER A 69 -8.07 -2.81 -3.02
N LEU A 70 -6.85 -2.68 -2.49
CA LEU A 70 -5.89 -3.78 -2.51
C LEU A 70 -6.33 -4.95 -1.61
N THR A 71 -6.85 -4.67 -0.42
CA THR A 71 -7.37 -5.71 0.49
C THR A 71 -8.47 -6.50 -0.20
N TYR A 72 -9.39 -5.79 -0.86
CA TYR A 72 -10.43 -6.39 -1.66
C TYR A 72 -9.85 -7.28 -2.78
N ALA A 73 -8.81 -6.82 -3.49
CA ALA A 73 -8.11 -7.62 -4.49
C ALA A 73 -7.57 -8.94 -3.91
N THR A 74 -6.99 -8.89 -2.72
CA THR A 74 -6.47 -10.10 -2.05
C THR A 74 -7.57 -11.06 -1.65
N LEU A 75 -8.67 -10.53 -1.14
CA LEU A 75 -9.84 -11.30 -0.72
C LEU A 75 -10.49 -11.98 -1.93
N CYS A 76 -10.58 -11.30 -3.07
CA CYS A 76 -11.02 -11.90 -4.33
C CYS A 76 -10.15 -13.11 -4.72
N SER A 77 -8.82 -12.97 -4.72
CA SER A 77 -7.89 -14.07 -5.04
C SER A 77 -8.08 -15.26 -4.09
N LEU A 78 -8.24 -14.99 -2.78
CA LEU A 78 -8.47 -16.00 -1.77
C LEU A 78 -9.81 -16.72 -1.97
N ILE A 79 -10.91 -15.99 -2.17
CA ILE A 79 -12.23 -16.56 -2.44
C ILE A 79 -12.20 -17.45 -3.69
N PHE A 80 -11.54 -17.01 -4.77
CA PHE A 80 -11.43 -17.82 -5.99
C PHE A 80 -10.64 -19.11 -5.77
N LYS A 81 -9.62 -19.09 -4.92
CA LYS A 81 -8.86 -20.29 -4.57
C LYS A 81 -9.76 -21.33 -3.88
N TYR A 82 -10.65 -20.90 -2.98
CA TYR A 82 -11.60 -21.80 -2.32
C TYR A 82 -12.75 -22.25 -3.24
N LEU A 83 -13.26 -21.36 -4.09
CA LEU A 83 -14.35 -21.67 -5.02
C LEU A 83 -13.90 -22.50 -6.24
N ALA A 84 -12.59 -22.65 -6.49
CA ALA A 84 -12.06 -23.42 -7.60
C ALA A 84 -12.50 -24.90 -7.64
N SER A 85 -12.53 -25.54 -6.47
CA SER A 85 -12.90 -26.95 -6.32
C SER A 85 -14.40 -27.22 -6.62
N PRO A 86 -15.36 -26.50 -6.01
CA PRO A 86 -16.79 -26.75 -6.23
C PRO A 86 -17.30 -26.38 -7.63
N VAL A 87 -16.54 -25.59 -8.38
CA VAL A 87 -16.95 -25.02 -9.67
C VAL A 87 -16.39 -25.81 -10.88
N LYS A 88 -15.64 -26.89 -10.59
CA LYS A 88 -15.06 -27.80 -11.58
C LYS A 88 -16.13 -28.41 -12.52
N GLY A 89 -15.87 -28.42 -13.83
CA GLY A 89 -16.69 -29.11 -14.82
C GLY A 89 -17.84 -28.31 -15.45
N SER A 90 -18.22 -27.14 -14.91
CA SER A 90 -19.33 -26.33 -15.45
C SER A 90 -18.94 -24.89 -15.78
N LYS A 91 -19.08 -24.51 -17.06
CA LYS A 91 -18.88 -23.13 -17.52
C LYS A 91 -19.86 -22.14 -16.86
N THR A 92 -21.12 -22.56 -16.64
CA THR A 92 -22.15 -21.72 -16.03
C THR A 92 -21.86 -21.46 -14.56
N LYS A 93 -21.52 -22.49 -13.77
CA LYS A 93 -21.10 -22.30 -12.36
C LYS A 93 -19.87 -21.37 -12.26
N THR A 94 -18.93 -21.52 -13.19
CA THR A 94 -17.73 -20.66 -13.26
C THR A 94 -18.06 -19.21 -13.54
N LYS A 95 -18.92 -18.94 -14.54
CA LYS A 95 -19.38 -17.58 -14.84
C LYS A 95 -20.11 -16.96 -13.66
N VAL A 96 -21.01 -17.70 -12.99
CA VAL A 96 -21.76 -17.21 -11.83
C VAL A 96 -20.82 -16.84 -10.68
N SER A 97 -19.84 -17.69 -10.35
CA SER A 97 -18.85 -17.37 -9.32
C SER A 97 -18.02 -16.13 -9.66
N ILE A 98 -17.66 -15.94 -10.93
CA ILE A 98 -16.97 -14.73 -11.38
C ILE A 98 -17.85 -13.49 -11.22
N THR A 99 -19.11 -13.57 -11.65
CA THR A 99 -20.06 -12.45 -11.52
C THR A 99 -20.26 -12.06 -10.06
N ILE A 100 -20.42 -13.03 -9.16
CA ILE A 100 -20.59 -12.77 -7.72
C ILE A 100 -19.41 -11.99 -7.14
N ILE A 101 -18.18 -12.29 -7.57
CA ILE A 101 -16.97 -11.62 -7.07
C ILE A 101 -16.75 -10.26 -7.76
N LEU A 102 -17.29 -10.08 -8.97
CA LEU A 102 -17.19 -8.83 -9.70
C LEU A 102 -18.20 -7.78 -9.23
N ILE A 103 -19.34 -8.21 -8.67
CA ILE A 103 -20.39 -7.31 -8.14
C ILE A 103 -19.84 -6.35 -7.08
N PRO A 104 -19.15 -6.78 -6.00
CA PRO A 104 -18.64 -5.85 -5.01
C PRO A 104 -17.48 -4.99 -5.55
N ALA A 105 -16.74 -5.46 -6.55
CA ALA A 105 -15.72 -4.65 -7.24
C ALA A 105 -16.37 -3.47 -7.98
N LEU A 106 -17.48 -3.75 -8.66
CA LEU A 106 -18.26 -2.76 -9.40
C LEU A 106 -18.98 -1.80 -8.44
N ALA A 107 -19.47 -2.31 -7.31
CA ALA A 107 -20.00 -1.50 -6.22
C ALA A 107 -18.95 -0.55 -5.63
N LEU A 108 -17.70 -0.99 -5.45
CA LEU A 108 -16.59 -0.13 -5.02
C LEU A 108 -16.30 1.01 -6.01
N ILE A 109 -16.38 0.75 -7.32
CA ILE A 109 -16.21 1.80 -8.33
C ILE A 109 -17.31 2.85 -8.20
N PHE A 110 -18.58 2.40 -8.16
CA PHE A 110 -19.70 3.33 -8.01
C PHE A 110 -19.64 4.09 -6.69
N TYR A 111 -19.25 3.42 -5.60
CA TYR A 111 -19.07 4.06 -4.30
C TYR A 111 -17.95 5.11 -4.32
N ALA A 112 -16.82 4.83 -4.98
CA ALA A 112 -15.73 5.81 -5.12
C ALA A 112 -16.17 7.04 -5.91
N LEU A 113 -16.89 6.84 -7.03
CA LEU A 113 -17.46 7.94 -7.82
C LEU A 113 -18.51 8.73 -7.05
N TYR A 114 -19.38 8.05 -6.31
CA TYR A 114 -20.38 8.67 -5.44
C TYR A 114 -19.72 9.49 -4.33
N THR A 115 -18.62 9.00 -3.75
CA THR A 115 -17.89 9.70 -2.69
C THR A 115 -17.26 10.98 -3.22
N ILE A 116 -16.62 10.93 -4.41
CA ILE A 116 -16.06 12.12 -5.07
C ILE A 116 -17.17 13.12 -5.42
N TRP A 117 -18.26 12.64 -6.00
CA TRP A 117 -19.41 13.48 -6.34
C TRP A 117 -20.03 14.14 -5.11
N GLY A 118 -20.27 13.36 -4.05
CA GLY A 118 -20.84 13.84 -2.79
C GLY A 118 -19.94 14.86 -2.09
N ALA A 119 -18.62 14.67 -2.14
CA ALA A 119 -17.66 15.60 -1.58
C ALA A 119 -17.63 16.94 -2.35
N ILE A 120 -17.71 16.90 -3.68
CA ILE A 120 -17.65 18.11 -4.53
C ILE A 120 -18.97 18.89 -4.51
N TYR A 121 -20.11 18.21 -4.59
CA TYR A 121 -21.41 18.86 -4.84
C TYR A 121 -22.34 18.93 -3.63
N LEU A 122 -22.21 18.02 -2.66
CA LEU A 122 -23.15 17.92 -1.54
C LEU A 122 -22.53 18.33 -0.20
N ALA A 123 -21.21 18.56 -0.15
CA ALA A 123 -20.45 18.82 1.08
C ALA A 123 -20.81 17.84 2.22
N LYS A 124 -21.18 16.60 1.85
CA LYS A 124 -21.73 15.62 2.77
C LYS A 124 -20.60 15.08 3.64
N THR A 125 -20.79 15.09 4.95
CA THR A 125 -19.87 14.43 5.88
C THR A 125 -20.02 12.92 5.79
N LEU A 126 -18.90 12.21 5.86
CA LEU A 126 -18.86 10.77 5.96
C LEU A 126 -19.55 10.25 7.22
N SER A 127 -20.13 9.07 7.11
CA SER A 127 -20.67 8.31 8.23
C SER A 127 -19.57 7.65 9.08
N ASP A 128 -19.89 7.31 10.32
CA ASP A 128 -18.96 6.62 11.24
C ASP A 128 -18.45 5.28 10.67
N PHE A 129 -19.28 4.58 9.89
CA PHE A 129 -18.88 3.36 9.20
C PHE A 129 -17.80 3.62 8.15
N GLU A 130 -17.89 4.73 7.43
CA GLU A 130 -16.90 5.11 6.43
C GLU A 130 -15.57 5.48 7.11
N LEU A 131 -15.64 6.18 8.24
CA LEU A 131 -14.46 6.50 9.06
C LEU A 131 -13.75 5.22 9.56
N LEU A 132 -14.51 4.23 10.05
CA LEU A 132 -13.97 2.92 10.42
C LEU A 132 -13.36 2.18 9.23
N SER A 133 -14.03 2.19 8.07
CA SER A 133 -13.50 1.56 6.86
C SER A 133 -12.18 2.21 6.41
N MET A 134 -12.03 3.52 6.64
CA MET A 134 -10.78 4.21 6.33
C MET A 134 -9.63 3.86 7.25
N ILE A 135 -9.90 3.79 8.56
CA ILE A 135 -8.90 3.31 9.53
C ILE A 135 -8.47 1.89 9.12
N PHE A 136 -9.44 1.02 8.85
CA PHE A 136 -9.17 -0.34 8.37
C PHE A 136 -8.34 -0.36 7.08
N GLY A 137 -8.60 0.54 6.13
CA GLY A 137 -7.82 0.69 4.89
C GLY A 137 -6.33 0.93 5.15
N VAL A 138 -6.00 1.90 6.02
CA VAL A 138 -4.61 2.22 6.38
C VAL A 138 -3.93 1.07 7.09
N TRP A 139 -4.62 0.47 8.08
CA TRP A 139 -4.11 -0.68 8.81
C TRP A 139 -3.86 -1.87 7.90
N SER A 140 -4.81 -2.18 7.01
CA SER A 140 -4.66 -3.27 6.06
C SER A 140 -3.50 -3.02 5.09
N LEU A 141 -3.34 -1.80 4.60
CA LEU A 141 -2.20 -1.43 3.76
C LEU A 141 -0.88 -1.71 4.49
N ILE A 142 -0.76 -1.26 5.75
CA ILE A 142 0.45 -1.43 6.55
C ILE A 142 0.75 -2.90 6.80
N VAL A 143 -0.27 -3.66 7.20
CA VAL A 143 -0.14 -5.10 7.45
C VAL A 143 0.26 -5.83 6.17
N MET A 144 -0.38 -5.51 5.05
CA MET A 144 -0.22 -6.22 3.79
C MET A 144 1.11 -5.92 3.09
N ILE A 145 1.59 -4.68 3.19
CA ILE A 145 2.78 -4.20 2.47
C ILE A 145 4.05 -4.34 3.32
N TYR A 146 3.97 -4.16 4.64
CA TYR A 146 5.16 -4.11 5.48
C TYR A 146 5.22 -5.25 6.51
N VAL A 147 4.15 -5.48 7.29
CA VAL A 147 4.19 -6.48 8.36
C VAL A 147 4.29 -7.91 7.80
N LEU A 148 3.40 -8.28 6.87
CA LEU A 148 3.36 -9.63 6.30
C LEU A 148 4.66 -10.01 5.57
N PRO A 149 5.21 -9.17 4.67
CA PRO A 149 6.47 -9.51 3.99
C PRO A 149 7.66 -9.62 4.94
N ILE A 150 7.70 -8.81 6.01
CA ILE A 150 8.77 -8.91 7.02
C ILE A 150 8.67 -10.23 7.79
N ILE A 151 7.47 -10.63 8.24
CA ILE A 151 7.26 -11.89 8.97
C ILE A 151 7.61 -13.10 8.10
N LYS A 152 7.24 -13.06 6.81
CA LYS A 152 7.53 -14.15 5.87
C LYS A 152 8.97 -14.14 5.34
N GLY A 153 9.75 -13.13 5.68
CA GLY A 153 11.12 -12.97 5.19
C GLY A 153 11.22 -12.59 3.71
N GLU A 154 10.12 -12.16 3.06
CA GLU A 154 10.05 -11.92 1.61
C GLU A 154 10.82 -10.66 1.16
N TYR A 155 11.37 -9.85 2.07
CA TYR A 155 12.40 -8.83 1.79
C TYR A 155 13.80 -9.46 1.62
N THR A 156 13.85 -10.58 0.91
CA THR A 156 15.07 -11.21 0.43
C THR A 156 14.94 -11.37 -1.07
N PRO A 157 15.52 -10.46 -1.89
CA PRO A 157 15.57 -10.68 -3.33
C PRO A 157 16.33 -11.98 -3.60
N GLU A 158 15.61 -13.00 -4.09
CA GLU A 158 16.25 -14.03 -4.89
C GLU A 158 16.77 -13.33 -6.16
N ILE A 159 18.08 -13.15 -6.23
CA ILE A 159 18.78 -12.52 -7.36
C ILE A 159 18.61 -13.43 -8.59
N GLU A 160 17.52 -13.26 -9.33
CA GLU A 160 17.37 -13.83 -10.68
C GLU A 160 16.86 -12.79 -11.71
N GLN A 161 17.19 -11.50 -11.53
CA GLN A 161 16.75 -10.43 -12.44
C GLN A 161 17.33 -10.47 -13.88
N SER A 162 18.21 -11.41 -14.24
CA SER A 162 18.74 -11.49 -15.63
C SER A 162 18.16 -12.62 -16.48
N LYS A 163 17.34 -13.53 -15.92
CA LYS A 163 16.69 -14.61 -16.69
C LYS A 163 15.16 -14.49 -16.78
N GLU A 164 14.53 -13.75 -15.87
CA GLU A 164 13.06 -13.67 -15.72
C GLU A 164 12.29 -13.30 -16.98
N SER A 165 12.79 -12.41 -17.86
CA SER A 165 12.02 -12.01 -19.04
C SER A 165 11.89 -13.12 -20.10
N LYS A 166 12.86 -14.04 -20.18
CA LYS A 166 12.80 -15.22 -21.05
C LYS A 166 12.06 -16.38 -20.38
N THR A 167 12.25 -16.60 -19.08
CA THR A 167 11.51 -17.63 -18.33
C THR A 167 10.03 -17.30 -18.14
N GLN A 168 9.65 -16.02 -17.95
CA GLN A 168 8.24 -15.59 -17.91
C GLN A 168 7.55 -15.80 -19.25
N LYS A 169 8.17 -15.39 -20.37
CA LYS A 169 7.61 -15.62 -21.72
C LYS A 169 7.39 -17.10 -22.02
N VAL A 170 8.35 -17.96 -21.64
CA VAL A 170 8.22 -19.43 -21.78
C VAL A 170 7.15 -19.98 -20.83
N GLY A 171 7.04 -19.46 -19.61
CA GLY A 171 6.01 -19.82 -18.64
C GLY A 171 4.60 -19.42 -19.07
N ASP A 172 4.43 -18.27 -19.72
CA ASP A 172 3.14 -17.79 -20.24
C ASP A 172 2.69 -18.58 -21.47
N TRP A 173 3.62 -18.94 -22.35
CA TRP A 173 3.36 -19.87 -23.44
C TRP A 173 2.94 -21.26 -22.95
N LYS A 174 3.69 -21.85 -22.02
CA LYS A 174 3.34 -23.15 -21.40
C LYS A 174 1.96 -23.11 -20.74
N PHE A 175 1.62 -22.00 -20.10
CA PHE A 175 0.31 -21.83 -19.47
C PHE A 175 -0.82 -21.63 -20.47
N SER A 176 -0.60 -20.88 -21.56
CA SER A 176 -1.59 -20.71 -22.63
C SER A 176 -1.96 -22.07 -23.26
N ILE A 177 -0.96 -22.90 -23.54
CA ILE A 177 -1.14 -24.26 -24.08
C ILE A 177 -1.87 -25.15 -23.06
N TRP A 178 -1.44 -25.13 -21.79
CA TRP A 178 -2.08 -25.89 -20.72
C TRP A 178 -3.53 -25.45 -20.48
N LYS A 179 -3.81 -24.14 -20.51
CA LYS A 179 -5.16 -23.56 -20.40
C LYS A 179 -6.05 -24.06 -21.51
N SER A 180 -5.59 -24.02 -22.76
CA SER A 180 -6.35 -24.53 -23.91
C SER A 180 -6.63 -26.03 -23.79
N TYR A 181 -5.66 -26.82 -23.34
CA TYR A 181 -5.83 -28.25 -23.11
C TYR A 181 -6.82 -28.55 -21.98
N LYS A 182 -6.68 -27.93 -20.81
CA LYS A 182 -7.53 -28.15 -19.64
C LYS A 182 -8.97 -27.65 -19.84
N SER A 183 -9.14 -26.49 -20.47
CA SER A 183 -10.46 -25.91 -20.74
C SER A 183 -11.16 -26.60 -21.91
N GLY A 184 -10.45 -26.94 -22.98
CA GLY A 184 -11.00 -27.57 -24.18
C GLY A 184 -11.26 -29.07 -24.02
N LEU A 185 -10.22 -29.85 -23.71
CA LEU A 185 -10.30 -31.32 -23.65
C LEU A 185 -10.85 -31.84 -22.33
N ARG A 186 -10.41 -31.26 -21.20
CA ARG A 186 -10.77 -31.76 -19.86
C ARG A 186 -11.97 -31.05 -19.23
N LYS A 187 -12.50 -29.99 -19.86
CA LYS A 187 -13.59 -29.13 -19.37
C LYS A 187 -13.39 -28.66 -17.91
N ASP A 188 -12.15 -28.53 -17.48
CA ASP A 188 -11.77 -28.27 -16.09
C ASP A 188 -11.55 -26.76 -15.87
N TYR A 189 -12.63 -25.99 -16.09
CA TYR A 189 -12.63 -24.53 -16.04
C TYR A 189 -12.23 -23.98 -14.66
N GLY A 190 -12.66 -24.62 -13.58
CA GLY A 190 -12.29 -24.25 -12.21
C GLY A 190 -10.77 -24.24 -11.99
N SER A 191 -10.07 -25.29 -12.45
CA SER A 191 -8.60 -25.36 -12.30
C SER A 191 -7.85 -24.31 -13.13
N VAL A 192 -8.41 -23.91 -14.29
CA VAL A 192 -7.83 -22.86 -15.14
C VAL A 192 -7.95 -21.51 -14.46
N TYR A 193 -9.16 -21.15 -14.01
CA TYR A 193 -9.37 -19.87 -13.33
C TYR A 193 -8.62 -19.78 -12.01
N ALA A 194 -8.56 -20.86 -11.23
CA ALA A 194 -7.76 -20.90 -10.00
C ALA A 194 -6.29 -20.55 -10.25
N LYS A 195 -5.72 -21.11 -11.31
CA LYS A 195 -4.32 -20.89 -11.67
C LYS A 195 -4.07 -19.51 -12.31
N GLU A 196 -5.08 -18.93 -12.96
CA GLU A 196 -5.06 -17.51 -13.36
C GLU A 196 -5.08 -16.59 -12.15
N PHE A 197 -5.94 -16.86 -11.15
CA PHE A 197 -6.00 -16.07 -9.92
C PHE A 197 -4.76 -16.23 -9.04
N GLU A 198 -4.12 -17.40 -9.04
CA GLU A 198 -2.82 -17.61 -8.41
C GLU A 198 -1.73 -16.77 -9.09
N ARG A 199 -1.70 -16.73 -10.43
CA ARG A 199 -0.81 -15.83 -11.19
C ARG A 199 -1.09 -14.36 -10.91
N TYR A 200 -2.35 -13.95 -10.80
CA TYR A 200 -2.70 -12.59 -10.38
C TYR A 200 -2.26 -12.31 -8.94
N GLY A 201 -2.34 -13.28 -8.04
CA GLY A 201 -1.82 -13.20 -6.67
C GLY A 201 -0.31 -12.97 -6.62
N LEU A 202 0.46 -13.68 -7.44
CA LEU A 202 1.91 -13.49 -7.58
C LEU A 202 2.26 -12.12 -8.19
N ARG A 203 1.48 -11.63 -9.16
CA ARG A 203 1.67 -10.28 -9.73
C ARG A 203 1.30 -9.18 -8.73
N LEU A 204 0.24 -9.39 -7.93
CA LEU A 204 -0.11 -8.52 -6.80
C LEU A 204 1.02 -8.49 -5.76
N PHE A 205 1.71 -9.60 -5.56
CA PHE A 205 2.87 -9.66 -4.66
C PHE A 205 4.02 -8.76 -5.13
N MET A 206 4.43 -8.84 -6.41
CA MET A 206 5.42 -7.93 -6.99
C MET A 206 5.00 -6.46 -6.90
N ILE A 207 3.71 -6.18 -7.05
CA ILE A 207 3.23 -4.81 -6.92
C ILE A 207 3.27 -4.31 -5.50
N ARG A 208 3.02 -5.17 -4.51
CA ARG A 208 3.19 -4.80 -3.11
C ARG A 208 4.64 -4.46 -2.81
N SER A 209 5.62 -5.18 -3.37
CA SER A 209 7.03 -4.83 -3.17
C SER A 209 7.36 -3.47 -3.78
N ILE A 210 6.89 -3.16 -4.99
CA ILE A 210 7.05 -1.83 -5.62
C ILE A 210 6.32 -0.75 -4.81
N LEU A 211 5.08 -1.01 -4.38
CA LEU A 211 4.32 -0.09 -3.55
C LEU A 211 4.98 0.14 -2.19
N SER A 212 5.64 -0.86 -1.62
CA SER A 212 6.36 -0.70 -0.35
C SER A 212 7.47 0.35 -0.43
N GLY A 213 8.11 0.48 -1.60
CA GLY A 213 9.03 1.58 -1.88
C GLY A 213 8.31 2.91 -2.03
N LEU A 214 7.26 2.95 -2.85
CA LEU A 214 6.58 4.21 -3.17
C LEU A 214 5.78 4.79 -2.01
N VAL A 215 5.17 3.94 -1.19
CA VAL A 215 4.27 4.35 -0.10
C VAL A 215 5.04 4.76 1.16
N LEU A 216 6.31 4.36 1.31
CA LEU A 216 7.10 4.70 2.49
C LEU A 216 7.40 6.21 2.57
N LEU A 217 7.55 6.90 1.44
CA LEU A 217 7.72 8.36 1.41
C LEU A 217 6.46 9.10 1.88
N PRO A 218 5.26 8.83 1.34
CA PRO A 218 4.00 9.32 1.89
C PRO A 218 3.82 9.03 3.39
N ILE A 219 4.21 7.83 3.85
CA ILE A 219 4.21 7.47 5.27
C ILE A 219 5.18 8.35 6.07
N SER A 220 6.36 8.64 5.56
CA SER A 220 7.32 9.52 6.23
C SER A 220 6.83 10.96 6.37
N LEU A 221 6.02 11.45 5.42
CA LEU A 221 5.37 12.77 5.52
C LEU A 221 4.34 12.82 6.65
N ILE A 222 3.63 11.73 6.90
CA ILE A 222 2.70 11.63 8.04
C ILE A 222 3.43 11.72 9.38
N LEU A 223 4.68 11.24 9.44
CA LEU A 223 5.51 11.26 10.65
C LEU A 223 6.16 12.60 10.94
N ILE A 224 5.92 13.66 10.14
CA ILE A 224 6.64 14.93 10.30
C ILE A 224 6.44 15.57 11.69
N THR A 225 5.31 15.28 12.35
CA THR A 225 5.00 15.66 13.73
C THR A 225 5.94 15.01 14.76
N ILE A 226 6.59 13.90 14.38
CA ILE A 226 7.65 13.21 15.11
C ILE A 226 8.90 13.25 14.23
N THR A 227 9.52 14.42 14.13
CA THR A 227 10.61 14.72 13.19
C THR A 227 11.75 13.68 13.15
N PRO A 228 12.25 13.14 14.27
CA PRO A 228 13.28 12.09 14.23
C PRO A 228 12.81 10.82 13.51
N LEU A 229 11.53 10.47 13.67
CA LEU A 229 10.94 9.30 13.04
C LEU A 229 10.67 9.52 11.55
N ALA A 230 10.29 10.74 11.15
CA ALA A 230 10.16 11.11 9.75
C ALA A 230 11.49 10.95 8.99
N ILE A 231 12.59 11.43 9.58
CA ILE A 231 13.91 11.34 8.93
C ILE A 231 14.40 9.90 8.86
N LEU A 232 14.13 9.08 9.87
CA LEU A 232 14.37 7.64 9.80
C LEU A 232 13.54 6.98 8.68
N GLY A 233 12.27 7.37 8.53
CA GLY A 233 11.42 6.91 7.42
C GLY A 233 11.97 7.28 6.05
N ILE A 234 12.48 8.51 5.89
CA ILE A 234 13.13 8.98 4.65
C ILE A 234 14.43 8.21 4.40
N ALA A 235 15.25 7.97 5.43
CA ALA A 235 16.48 7.19 5.29
C ALA A 235 16.19 5.75 4.87
N LEU A 236 15.16 5.12 5.44
CA LEU A 236 14.68 3.80 5.01
C LEU A 236 14.15 3.84 3.58
N TRP A 237 13.43 4.89 3.19
CA TRP A 237 12.96 5.08 1.81
C TRP A 237 14.10 5.17 0.80
N ILE A 238 15.15 5.91 1.12
CA ILE A 238 16.36 5.96 0.28
C ILE A 238 17.02 4.57 0.24
N ARG A 239 17.09 3.85 1.37
CA ARG A 239 17.69 2.50 1.46
C ARG A 239 16.96 1.45 0.61
N ILE A 240 15.67 1.62 0.32
CA ILE A 240 14.92 0.71 -0.58
C ILE A 240 15.57 0.61 -1.96
N PHE A 241 16.20 1.68 -2.46
CA PHE A 241 16.86 1.67 -3.77
C PHE A 241 18.17 0.86 -3.84
N SER A 242 18.70 0.39 -2.71
CA SER A 242 19.89 -0.48 -2.66
C SER A 242 19.55 -1.90 -2.18
N LEU A 243 18.26 -2.27 -2.18
CA LEU A 243 17.84 -3.64 -1.92
C LEU A 243 18.38 -4.62 -2.95
N ASP A 244 18.67 -4.17 -4.17
CA ASP A 244 19.30 -4.97 -5.22
C ASP A 244 20.77 -5.32 -4.89
N TYR A 245 21.40 -4.60 -3.94
CA TYR A 245 22.80 -4.78 -3.55
C TYR A 245 22.94 -5.48 -2.18
N GLU A 246 22.16 -5.03 -1.19
CA GLU A 246 22.25 -5.57 0.17
C GLU A 246 20.87 -5.58 0.85
N HIS A 247 20.56 -6.72 1.44
CA HIS A 247 19.33 -7.01 2.17
C HIS A 247 19.10 -6.08 3.37
N PHE A 248 17.83 -5.84 3.71
CA PHE A 248 17.50 -5.21 4.99
C PHE A 248 17.92 -6.11 6.16
N SER A 249 18.77 -5.56 7.02
CA SER A 249 19.14 -6.13 8.31
C SER A 249 17.92 -6.29 9.23
N GLY A 250 18.02 -7.16 10.23
CA GLY A 250 16.94 -7.35 11.22
C GLY A 250 16.54 -6.04 11.93
N LEU A 251 17.49 -5.14 12.14
CA LEU A 251 17.24 -3.82 12.73
C LEU A 251 16.48 -2.89 11.79
N GLU A 252 16.82 -2.85 10.49
CA GLU A 252 16.10 -2.06 9.49
C GLU A 252 14.65 -2.55 9.31
N ARG A 253 14.44 -3.88 9.34
CA ARG A 253 13.10 -4.49 9.34
C ARG A 253 12.29 -4.06 10.57
N GLY A 254 12.90 -4.10 11.75
CA GLY A 254 12.27 -3.63 12.99
C GLY A 254 11.93 -2.14 12.96
N LEU A 255 12.84 -1.31 12.45
CA LEU A 255 12.61 0.13 12.27
C LEU A 255 11.46 0.40 11.29
N LEU A 256 11.38 -0.35 10.19
CA LEU A 256 10.32 -0.22 9.21
C LEU A 256 8.95 -0.59 9.81
N ILE A 257 8.87 -1.63 10.64
CA ILE A 257 7.65 -1.95 11.41
C ILE A 257 7.30 -0.80 12.36
N LEU A 258 8.27 -0.27 13.10
CA LEU A 258 8.04 0.81 14.05
C LEU A 258 7.50 2.07 13.35
N VAL A 259 8.14 2.50 12.26
CA VAL A 259 7.72 3.63 11.42
C VAL A 259 6.29 3.44 10.92
N THR A 260 5.98 2.26 10.38
CA THR A 260 4.67 2.01 9.77
C THR A 260 3.56 1.87 10.82
N VAL A 261 3.79 1.18 11.93
CA VAL A 261 2.84 1.08 13.06
C VAL A 261 2.59 2.45 13.70
N SER A 262 3.63 3.28 13.85
CA SER A 262 3.49 4.65 14.35
C SER A 262 2.58 5.48 13.45
N VAL A 263 2.69 5.32 12.13
CA VAL A 263 1.75 5.96 11.19
C VAL A 263 0.32 5.42 11.34
N ALA A 264 0.12 4.11 11.52
CA ALA A 264 -1.21 3.55 11.75
C ALA A 264 -1.89 4.19 12.99
N LEU A 265 -1.12 4.32 14.07
CA LEU A 265 -1.58 4.91 15.33
C LEU A 265 -1.87 6.40 15.19
N LEU A 266 -0.92 7.18 14.65
CA LEU A 266 -1.13 8.61 14.41
C LEU A 266 -2.29 8.89 13.47
N THR A 267 -2.49 8.02 12.49
CA THR A 267 -3.61 8.12 11.56
C THR A 267 -4.92 7.86 12.31
N THR A 268 -4.99 6.81 13.12
CA THR A 268 -6.16 6.51 13.97
C THR A 268 -6.51 7.70 14.87
N ILE A 269 -5.52 8.32 15.53
CA ILE A 269 -5.74 9.49 16.38
C ILE A 269 -6.21 10.70 15.56
N ALA A 270 -5.58 10.96 14.40
CA ALA A 270 -5.93 12.08 13.53
C ALA A 270 -7.36 11.98 12.97
N PHE A 271 -7.88 10.76 12.77
CA PHE A 271 -9.27 10.57 12.33
C PHE A 271 -10.32 11.02 13.36
N PHE A 272 -9.94 11.15 14.64
CA PHE A 272 -10.82 11.64 15.71
C PHE A 272 -10.63 13.13 16.04
N GLN A 273 -9.79 13.86 15.31
CA GLN A 273 -9.55 15.29 15.57
C GLN A 273 -10.65 16.16 14.94
N PRO A 274 -11.38 16.97 15.74
CA PRO A 274 -12.50 17.80 15.26
C PRO A 274 -12.04 18.99 14.41
N ASP A 275 -10.79 19.46 14.58
CA ASP A 275 -10.28 20.67 13.93
C ASP A 275 -10.09 20.52 12.41
N LEU A 276 -10.21 19.29 11.89
CA LEU A 276 -10.03 18.95 10.48
C LEU A 276 -11.34 18.89 9.68
N ILE A 277 -12.49 19.14 10.33
CA ILE A 277 -13.82 19.04 9.71
C ILE A 277 -13.96 19.98 8.48
N ALA A 278 -13.35 21.17 8.54
CA ALA A 278 -13.39 22.14 7.45
C ALA A 278 -12.72 21.66 6.15
N PHE A 279 -11.86 20.64 6.22
CA PHE A 279 -11.14 20.08 5.07
C PHE A 279 -11.69 18.72 4.61
N ASN A 280 -12.80 18.24 5.20
CA ASN A 280 -13.38 16.93 4.89
C ASN A 280 -13.67 16.74 3.39
N GLY A 281 -14.13 17.78 2.68
CA GLY A 281 -14.33 17.69 1.22
C GLY A 281 -13.07 17.28 0.45
N PHE A 282 -11.90 17.84 0.79
CA PHE A 282 -10.63 17.46 0.17
C PHE A 282 -10.20 16.03 0.55
N PHE A 283 -10.45 15.65 1.80
CA PHE A 283 -10.15 14.31 2.31
C PHE A 283 -10.98 13.22 1.64
N ASP A 284 -12.26 13.50 1.39
CA ASP A 284 -13.19 12.53 0.80
C ASP A 284 -12.91 12.33 -0.68
N VAL A 285 -12.58 13.41 -1.40
CA VAL A 285 -12.07 13.33 -2.78
C VAL A 285 -10.79 12.50 -2.83
N SER A 286 -9.84 12.77 -1.93
CA SER A 286 -8.57 12.04 -1.87
C SER A 286 -8.77 10.54 -1.60
N TYR A 287 -9.69 10.19 -0.70
CA TYR A 287 -10.08 8.81 -0.43
C TYR A 287 -10.70 8.12 -1.66
N GLY A 288 -11.64 8.78 -2.35
CA GLY A 288 -12.24 8.26 -3.58
C GLY A 288 -11.21 8.05 -4.69
N ILE A 289 -10.26 8.99 -4.86
CA ILE A 289 -9.13 8.83 -5.79
C ILE A 289 -8.26 7.64 -5.37
N GLY A 290 -8.00 7.46 -4.07
CA GLY A 290 -7.30 6.30 -3.53
C GLY A 290 -7.96 4.98 -3.92
N LEU A 291 -9.28 4.85 -3.73
CA LEU A 291 -10.06 3.68 -4.14
C LEU A 291 -9.96 3.42 -5.65
N LEU A 292 -10.16 4.44 -6.48
CA LEU A 292 -10.08 4.31 -7.93
C LEU A 292 -8.67 3.93 -8.38
N SER A 293 -7.63 4.51 -7.78
CA SER A 293 -6.24 4.22 -8.13
C SER A 293 -5.90 2.76 -7.91
N GLY A 294 -6.31 2.17 -6.78
CA GLY A 294 -6.07 0.75 -6.51
C GLY A 294 -6.87 -0.18 -7.42
N ILE A 295 -8.09 0.21 -7.83
CA ILE A 295 -8.88 -0.55 -8.80
C ILE A 295 -8.25 -0.48 -10.20
N ILE A 296 -7.81 0.70 -10.65
CA ILE A 296 -7.09 0.88 -11.92
C ILE A 296 -5.81 0.05 -11.92
N LEU A 297 -5.08 0.08 -10.82
CA LEU A 297 -3.86 -0.69 -10.66
C LEU A 297 -4.15 -2.20 -10.76
N LEU A 298 -5.21 -2.68 -10.12
CA LEU A 298 -5.69 -4.06 -10.25
C LEU A 298 -6.06 -4.40 -11.70
N PHE A 299 -6.77 -3.52 -12.40
CA PHE A 299 -7.17 -3.72 -13.79
C PHE A 299 -5.95 -3.77 -14.72
N ALA A 300 -4.96 -2.90 -14.51
CA ALA A 300 -3.70 -2.92 -15.26
C ALA A 300 -2.95 -4.25 -15.09
N ILE A 301 -2.98 -4.87 -13.90
CA ILE A 301 -2.39 -6.21 -13.66
C ILE A 301 -3.07 -7.29 -14.48
N ILE A 302 -4.40 -7.26 -14.51
CA ILE A 302 -5.22 -8.24 -15.23
C ILE A 302 -5.01 -8.08 -16.74
N LEU A 303 -4.94 -6.85 -17.24
CA LEU A 303 -4.80 -6.55 -18.67
C LEU A 303 -3.39 -6.80 -19.22
N ARG A 304 -2.35 -6.66 -18.40
CA ARG A 304 -0.96 -6.93 -18.80
C ARG A 304 -0.78 -8.45 -18.96
N LYS A 305 -1.23 -9.01 -20.09
CA LYS A 305 -1.08 -10.42 -20.43
C LYS A 305 0.40 -10.78 -20.55
#